data_AF-A0A8C4QXE6-F1
#
_entry.id   AF-A0A8C4QXE6-F1
#
_cell.length_a   1.000
_cell.length_b   1.000
_cell.length_c   1.000
_cell.angle_alpha   90.00
_cell.angle_beta   90.00
_cell.angle_gamma   90.00
#
_symmetry.space_group_name_H-M   'P 1'
#
loop_
_entity.id
_entity.type
_entity.pdbx_description
1 polymer ?
#
loop_
_entity_poly.entity_id
_entity_poly.type
_entity_poly.pdbx_seq_one_letter_code
_entity_poly.pdbx_strand_id
1 'polypeptide(L)'
;MALEKSRQYFKEEKERLEDLHHLMLDFHYIGGSLKIIEDLFCRPGFGINNVQHSTCFNCCVVCSPGEYSSTYEPYCKKCAHMGKEEYGAAYC
;
A
#
# COMPACT_ATOMS: atom_id res chain seq x y z
N MET A 1 29.85 7.41 -19.48
CA MET A 1 29.28 8.76 -19.60
C MET A 1 27.76 8.83 -19.35
N ALA A 2 26.85 8.38 -20.22
CA ALA A 2 25.39 8.54 -19.97
C ALA A 2 24.87 7.75 -18.74
N LEU A 3 25.35 6.51 -18.56
CA LEU A 3 25.02 5.65 -17.42
C LEU A 3 25.57 6.15 -16.06
N GLU A 4 26.68 6.88 -16.08
CA GLU A 4 27.25 7.47 -14.86
C GLU A 4 26.46 8.69 -14.43
N LYS A 5 26.06 9.53 -15.39
CA LYS A 5 25.19 10.69 -15.12
C LYS A 5 23.81 10.25 -14.60
N SER A 6 23.25 9.17 -15.14
CA SER A 6 21.99 8.64 -14.62
C SER A 6 22.16 8.09 -13.20
N ARG A 7 23.24 7.34 -12.90
CA ARG A 7 23.52 6.84 -11.54
C ARG A 7 23.71 7.97 -10.54
N GLN A 8 24.43 9.02 -10.93
CA GLN A 8 24.67 10.20 -10.10
C GLN A 8 23.35 10.88 -9.73
N TYR A 9 22.50 11.13 -10.72
CA TYR A 9 21.16 11.70 -10.52
C TYR A 9 20.30 10.86 -9.57
N PHE A 10 20.30 9.53 -9.73
CA PHE A 10 19.52 8.65 -8.85
C PHE A 10 20.05 8.61 -7.42
N LYS A 11 21.36 8.78 -7.23
CA LYS A 11 21.97 8.85 -5.90
C LYS A 11 21.54 10.13 -5.17
N GLU A 12 21.58 11.26 -5.88
CA GLU A 12 21.19 12.57 -5.35
C GLU A 12 19.69 12.62 -5.02
N GLU A 13 18.84 12.03 -5.86
CA GLU A 13 17.40 11.96 -5.60
C GLU A 13 17.06 11.05 -4.41
N LYS A 14 17.80 9.94 -4.24
CA LYS A 14 17.68 9.08 -3.07
C LYS A 14 18.01 9.84 -1.78
N GLU A 15 19.14 10.55 -1.73
CA GLU A 15 19.55 11.33 -0.55
C GLU A 15 18.49 12.39 -0.18
N ARG A 16 17.88 13.05 -1.18
CA ARG A 16 16.75 13.97 -0.95
C ARG A 16 15.49 13.30 -0.41
N LEU A 17 15.19 12.08 -0.85
CA LEU A 17 14.00 11.34 -0.43
C LEU A 17 14.19 10.69 0.96
N GLU A 18 15.42 10.32 1.32
CA GLU A 18 15.75 9.85 2.68
C GLU A 18 15.48 10.94 3.74
N ASP A 19 15.70 12.22 3.41
CA ASP A 19 15.30 13.34 4.28
C ASP A 19 13.78 13.47 4.43
N LEU A 20 12.99 12.99 3.46
CA LEU A 20 11.53 12.97 3.50
C LEU A 20 10.94 11.66 4.06
N HIS A 21 11.79 10.72 4.48
CA HIS A 21 11.40 9.37 4.90
C HIS A 21 10.44 9.34 6.11
N HIS A 22 10.41 10.41 6.92
CA HIS A 22 9.42 10.55 8.00
C HIS A 22 8.01 10.92 7.54
N LEU A 23 7.83 11.37 6.29
CA LEU A 23 6.58 11.92 5.76
C LEU A 23 5.96 11.05 4.64
N MET A 24 6.69 10.08 4.12
CA MET A 24 6.35 9.41 2.88
C MET A 24 6.29 7.90 3.09
N LEU A 25 5.19 7.27 2.63
CA LEU A 25 4.94 5.83 2.59
C LEU A 25 6.22 5.06 2.23
N ASP A 26 6.44 3.86 2.80
CA ASP A 26 7.62 3.01 2.58
C ASP A 26 8.03 2.88 1.09
N PHE A 27 8.88 3.78 0.60
CA PHE A 27 9.38 3.74 -0.78
C PHE A 27 10.54 2.74 -0.87
N HIS A 28 10.27 1.54 -1.39
CA HIS A 28 11.31 0.56 -1.66
C HIS A 28 12.00 0.81 -3.01
N TYR A 29 13.25 1.28 -2.99
CA TYR A 29 14.08 1.46 -4.20
C TYR A 29 14.66 0.12 -4.71
N ILE A 30 14.33 -0.26 -5.94
CA ILE A 30 14.90 -1.42 -6.65
C ILE A 30 15.79 -0.92 -7.79
N GLY A 31 17.10 -1.17 -7.71
CA GLY A 31 18.06 -0.70 -8.70
C GLY A 31 17.78 -1.21 -10.12
N GLY A 32 17.62 -0.29 -11.08
CA GLY A 32 17.35 -0.63 -12.49
C GLY A 32 15.87 -0.70 -12.87
N SER A 33 14.95 -0.55 -11.92
CA SER A 33 13.52 -0.39 -12.19
C SER A 33 13.00 0.79 -11.37
N LEU A 34 12.76 1.92 -12.02
CA LEU A 34 12.02 3.01 -11.39
C LEU A 34 10.54 2.59 -11.37
N LYS A 35 10.20 1.67 -10.46
CA LYS A 35 8.85 1.22 -10.22
C LYS A 35 8.43 1.84 -8.89
N ILE A 36 7.66 2.92 -8.96
CA ILE A 36 6.94 3.44 -7.80
C ILE A 36 5.91 2.37 -7.46
N ILE A 37 6.24 1.53 -6.49
CA ILE A 37 5.23 0.69 -5.85
C ILE A 37 4.67 1.60 -4.76
N GLU A 38 3.54 2.25 -5.07
CA GLU A 38 2.70 2.76 -4.00
C GLU A 38 2.23 1.52 -3.24
N ASP A 39 2.95 1.16 -2.18
CA ASP A 39 2.39 0.23 -1.21
C ASP A 39 1.19 0.95 -0.59
N LEU A 40 0.02 0.73 -1.17
CA LEU A 40 -1.22 1.32 -0.71
C LEU A 40 -1.61 0.60 0.58
N PHE A 41 -1.02 1.06 1.68
CA PHE A 41 -1.35 0.55 3.00
C PHE A 41 -2.70 1.12 3.43
N CYS A 42 -3.69 0.24 3.60
CA CYS A 42 -4.93 0.58 4.26
C CYS A 42 -4.78 0.41 5.78
N ARG A 43 -5.50 1.24 6.54
CA ARG A 43 -5.60 1.05 8.00
C ARG A 43 -6.27 -0.30 8.28
N PRO A 44 -5.94 -1.00 9.39
CA PRO A 44 -6.64 -2.22 9.77
C PRO A 44 -8.16 -2.03 9.76
N GLY A 45 -8.89 -3.00 9.22
CA GLY A 45 -10.33 -2.91 8.95
C GLY A 45 -10.70 -2.22 7.63
N PHE A 46 -9.72 -1.74 6.86
CA PHE A 46 -9.93 -1.16 5.55
C PHE A 46 -9.10 -1.90 4.50
N GLY A 47 -9.61 -1.96 3.27
CA GLY A 47 -8.92 -2.56 2.14
C GLY A 47 -9.42 -1.99 0.83
N ILE A 48 -8.65 -2.18 -0.23
CA ILE A 48 -9.00 -1.78 -1.58
C ILE A 48 -9.98 -2.78 -2.16
N ASN A 49 -11.07 -2.30 -2.75
CA ASN A 49 -11.97 -3.14 -3.53
C ASN A 49 -12.45 -2.42 -4.78
N ASN A 50 -11.69 -2.55 -5.86
CA ASN A 50 -11.99 -1.93 -7.15
C ASN A 50 -13.22 -2.55 -7.86
N VAL A 51 -13.69 -3.72 -7.40
CA VAL A 51 -14.87 -4.39 -7.98
C VAL A 51 -16.16 -3.86 -7.36
N GLN A 52 -16.21 -3.75 -6.03
CA GLN A 52 -17.38 -3.19 -5.32
C GLN A 52 -17.39 -1.65 -5.35
N HIS A 53 -16.22 -1.00 -5.37
CA HIS A 53 -16.10 0.46 -5.34
C HIS A 53 -15.46 0.99 -6.63
N SER A 54 -16.08 0.67 -7.77
CA SER A 54 -15.61 1.09 -9.10
C SER A 54 -15.54 2.61 -9.29
N THR A 55 -16.20 3.39 -8.42
CA THR A 55 -16.17 4.86 -8.42
C THR A 55 -14.91 5.45 -7.78
N CYS A 56 -14.15 4.66 -7.04
CA CYS A 56 -12.83 5.07 -6.55
C CYS A 56 -11.79 3.96 -6.73
N PHE A 57 -10.91 4.16 -7.70
CA PHE A 57 -9.75 3.30 -7.93
C PHE A 57 -8.75 3.46 -6.78
N ASN A 58 -8.33 2.36 -6.15
CA ASN A 58 -7.37 2.33 -5.04
C ASN A 58 -7.80 3.05 -3.75
N CYS A 59 -9.11 3.30 -3.54
CA CYS A 59 -9.59 3.75 -2.24
C CYS A 59 -9.56 2.63 -1.19
N CYS A 60 -9.07 2.96 0.01
CA CYS A 60 -9.29 2.15 1.20
C CYS A 60 -10.74 2.32 1.67
N VAL A 61 -11.53 1.25 1.54
CA VAL A 61 -12.92 1.18 1.99
C VAL A 61 -13.04 0.23 3.17
N VAL A 62 -14.10 0.37 3.96
CA VAL A 62 -14.34 -0.50 5.11
C VAL A 62 -14.57 -1.94 4.66
N CYS A 63 -13.95 -2.92 5.32
CA CYS A 63 -14.19 -4.33 5.02
C CYS A 63 -15.63 -4.74 5.34
N SER A 64 -16.21 -5.61 4.51
CA SER A 64 -17.59 -6.08 4.69
C SER A 64 -17.69 -7.07 5.86
N PRO A 65 -18.89 -7.35 6.40
CA PRO A 65 -19.12 -8.44 7.33
C PRO A 65 -18.60 -9.77 6.77
N GLY A 66 -17.87 -10.51 7.59
CA GLY A 66 -17.17 -11.73 7.21
C GLY A 66 -15.81 -11.48 6.56
N GLU A 67 -15.35 -10.23 6.48
CA GLU A 67 -14.03 -9.87 5.99
C GLU A 67 -13.23 -9.10 7.04
N TYR A 68 -11.90 -9.22 6.97
CA TYR A 68 -10.97 -8.50 7.83
C TYR A 68 -9.77 -8.00 7.03
N SER A 69 -9.10 -6.96 7.54
CA SER A 69 -7.81 -6.49 7.01
C SER A 69 -6.89 -6.19 8.17
N SER A 70 -5.75 -6.86 8.21
CA SER A 70 -4.74 -6.67 9.26
C SER A 70 -3.73 -5.58 8.89
N THR A 71 -2.82 -5.26 9.79
CA THR A 71 -1.83 -4.20 9.55
C THR A 71 -0.98 -4.54 8.32
N TYR A 72 -0.87 -3.56 7.40
CA TYR A 72 -0.10 -3.63 6.16
C TYR A 72 -0.73 -4.43 5.01
N GLU A 73 -2.00 -4.81 5.11
CA GLU A 73 -2.68 -5.50 4.02
C GLU A 73 -3.48 -4.52 3.14
N PRO A 74 -3.24 -4.50 1.82
CA PRO A 74 -3.95 -3.60 0.92
C PRO A 74 -5.38 -4.06 0.59
N TYR A 75 -5.79 -5.28 0.96
CA TYR A 75 -7.07 -5.89 0.58
C TYR A 75 -7.77 -6.56 1.76
N CYS A 76 -9.09 -6.49 1.79
CA CYS A 76 -9.90 -7.25 2.74
C CYS A 76 -9.87 -8.75 2.41
N LYS A 77 -9.72 -9.59 3.44
CA LYS A 77 -9.69 -11.05 3.36
C LYS A 77 -10.92 -11.65 4.01
N LYS A 78 -11.40 -12.77 3.49
CA LYS A 78 -12.53 -13.49 4.11
C LYS A 78 -12.09 -14.24 5.36
N CYS A 79 -12.94 -14.21 6.37
CA CYS A 79 -12.87 -15.07 7.55
C CYS A 79 -13.04 -16.55 7.20
N ALA A 80 -12.25 -17.43 7.84
CA ALA A 80 -12.32 -18.88 7.61
C ALA A 80 -13.48 -19.58 8.39
N HIS A 81 -13.87 -19.04 9.54
CA HIS A 81 -14.97 -19.52 10.38
C HIS A 81 -16.01 -18.41 10.57
N MET A 82 -17.12 -18.69 11.30
CA MET A 82 -18.22 -17.76 11.60
C MET A 82 -17.75 -16.30 11.60
N GLY A 83 -18.01 -15.62 10.49
CA GLY A 83 -17.35 -14.37 10.16
C GLY A 83 -17.71 -13.28 11.15
N LYS A 84 -16.80 -12.33 11.34
CA LYS A 84 -17.09 -11.07 12.03
C LYS A 84 -18.33 -10.41 11.39
N GLU A 85 -19.44 -10.31 12.10
CA GLU A 85 -20.66 -9.68 11.58
C GLU A 85 -20.55 -8.14 11.50
N GLU A 86 -19.50 -7.59 12.09
CA GLU A 86 -19.18 -6.16 12.07
C GLU A 86 -18.41 -5.77 10.79
N TYR A 87 -18.69 -4.57 10.29
CA TYR A 87 -17.88 -3.93 9.26
C TYR A 87 -16.53 -3.51 9.84
N GLY A 88 -15.47 -3.62 9.05
CA GLY A 88 -14.16 -3.09 9.38
C GLY A 88 -13.39 -3.89 10.44
N ALA A 89 -13.56 -5.22 10.46
CA ALA A 89 -12.78 -6.06 11.35
C ALA A 89 -11.28 -5.99 11.03
N ALA A 90 -10.45 -5.72 12.05
CA ALA A 90 -9.00 -5.71 11.91
C ALA A 90 -8.37 -7.12 11.97
N TYR A 91 -9.15 -8.10 12.41
CA TYR A 91 -8.74 -9.50 12.55
C TYR A 91 -9.94 -10.43 12.41
N CYS A 92 -9.63 -11.66 12.02
CA CYS A 92 -10.45 -12.83 12.16
C CYS A 92 -9.64 -13.87 12.96
#